data_AF-A0A2D8G935-F1
#
_entry.id   AF-A0A2D8G935-F1
#
_cell.length_a   1.000
_cell.length_b   1.000
_cell.length_c   1.000
_cell.angle_alpha   90.00
_cell.angle_beta   90.00
_cell.angle_gamma   90.00
#
_symmetry.space_group_name_H-M   'P 1'
#
loop_
_entity.id
_entity.type
_entity.pdbx_description
1 polymer ?
#
loop_
_entity_poly.entity_id
_entity_poly.type
_entity_poly.pdbx_seq_one_letter_code
_entity_poly.pdbx_strand_id
1 'polypeptide(L)'
;TETGLVLDNEHVTNETSLDLNNAGIRAGGLIDRNNNVTLDIYLLGETKEYWIEVGATDGPKFEEFDYDNTVLADHTITALTGFDFDSNSNEDIVLAAYDSNGAGKFITIPKSGDGTNWAEALVYENVPTLKSLQSIVYDQDEEQDVFVMGDENPPNGIDLSANSVLRVYETGEVNILENVVDIDFTKQSTASLNKLAIYADYDTDFDGGDILISFEDFGENTASFLIVEKQETTDEEDVTTYTYVAQDNEELGLANVPAEHAFTIFIDYNNDFDIDVIFGLKGELDTATNLIPLNFYIQTNESN
;
A
#
# COMPACT_ATOMS: atom_id res chain seq x y z
N THR A 1 -32.06 15.95 -0.26
CA THR A 1 -30.62 16.23 -0.15
C THR A 1 -29.92 15.06 -0.75
N GLU A 2 -29.76 15.12 -2.07
CA GLU A 2 -29.04 14.12 -2.86
C GLU A 2 -27.55 14.32 -2.57
N THR A 3 -26.92 13.30 -2.00
CA THR A 3 -25.48 13.13 -2.10
C THR A 3 -25.16 13.14 -3.59
N GLY A 4 -24.29 14.05 -4.06
CA GLY A 4 -24.00 14.32 -5.48
C GLY A 4 -23.32 13.18 -6.27
N LEU A 5 -23.63 11.93 -5.93
CA LEU A 5 -23.26 10.71 -6.63
C LEU A 5 -24.57 10.05 -7.06
N VAL A 6 -25.17 10.56 -8.14
CA VAL A 6 -26.24 9.84 -8.84
C VAL A 6 -25.56 8.94 -9.87
N LEU A 7 -25.76 7.63 -9.75
CA LEU A 7 -25.28 6.64 -10.70
C LEU A 7 -25.90 6.96 -12.08
N ASP A 8 -25.08 7.42 -13.03
CA ASP A 8 -25.52 7.67 -14.41
C ASP A 8 -25.37 6.39 -15.25
N ASN A 9 -26.48 5.66 -15.37
CA ASN A 9 -26.53 4.39 -16.10
C ASN A 9 -26.60 4.57 -17.62
N GLU A 10 -26.65 5.79 -18.18
CA GLU A 10 -26.66 5.97 -19.64
C GLU A 10 -25.33 5.54 -20.30
N HIS A 11 -24.23 5.52 -19.54
CA HIS A 11 -22.90 5.14 -20.03
C HIS A 11 -22.42 3.76 -19.56
N VAL A 12 -23.22 3.01 -18.79
CA VAL A 12 -22.91 1.63 -18.37
C VAL A 12 -23.43 0.68 -19.43
N THR A 13 -22.54 0.16 -20.28
CA THR A 13 -22.90 -0.53 -21.52
C THR A 13 -23.18 -2.03 -21.37
N ASN A 14 -22.87 -2.64 -20.22
CA ASN A 14 -23.00 -4.09 -19.98
C ASN A 14 -23.85 -4.40 -18.72
N GLU A 15 -24.65 -5.47 -18.78
CA GLU A 15 -25.33 -6.04 -17.60
C GLU A 15 -24.31 -6.82 -16.76
N THR A 16 -23.93 -6.29 -15.60
CA THR A 16 -23.15 -7.04 -14.59
C THR A 16 -24.00 -7.32 -13.36
N SER A 17 -23.63 -8.35 -12.59
CA SER A 17 -24.27 -8.61 -11.29
C SER A 17 -23.65 -7.79 -10.14
N LEU A 18 -22.69 -6.91 -10.43
CA LEU A 18 -21.95 -6.14 -9.43
C LEU A 18 -22.89 -5.15 -8.71
N ASP A 19 -23.29 -5.51 -7.50
CA ASP A 19 -23.93 -4.58 -6.57
C ASP A 19 -22.90 -4.14 -5.52
N LEU A 20 -22.36 -2.94 -5.65
CA LEU A 20 -21.36 -2.41 -4.70
C LEU A 20 -21.86 -2.39 -3.24
N ASN A 21 -23.17 -2.48 -3.00
CA ASN A 21 -23.72 -2.57 -1.63
C ASN A 21 -23.72 -4.00 -1.06
N ASN A 22 -23.52 -5.04 -1.89
CA ASN A 22 -23.72 -6.43 -1.50
C ASN A 22 -22.83 -7.46 -2.25
N ALA A 23 -21.82 -7.02 -3.01
CA ALA A 23 -21.01 -7.88 -3.88
C ALA A 23 -19.99 -8.77 -3.14
N GLY A 24 -19.87 -8.68 -1.81
CA GLY A 24 -18.90 -9.47 -1.06
C GLY A 24 -17.46 -9.22 -1.55
N ILE A 25 -17.11 -7.97 -1.85
CA ILE A 25 -15.77 -7.61 -2.34
C ILE A 25 -14.74 -7.98 -1.28
N ARG A 26 -13.79 -8.83 -1.66
CA ARG A 26 -12.68 -9.30 -0.83
C ARG A 26 -11.45 -8.40 -0.97
N ALA A 27 -11.21 -7.91 -2.18
CA ALA A 27 -10.11 -7.01 -2.50
C ALA A 27 -10.43 -6.20 -3.76
N GLY A 28 -9.73 -5.09 -3.93
CA GLY A 28 -9.80 -4.29 -5.15
C GLY A 28 -8.56 -3.42 -5.27
N GLY A 29 -8.24 -3.06 -6.50
CA GLY A 29 -7.06 -2.26 -6.81
C GLY A 29 -7.09 -1.70 -8.22
N LEU A 30 -6.05 -0.94 -8.54
CA LEU A 30 -5.82 -0.36 -9.85
C LEU A 30 -4.79 -1.22 -10.59
N ILE A 31 -5.12 -1.69 -11.78
CA ILE A 31 -4.29 -2.63 -12.54
C ILE A 31 -4.23 -2.19 -14.00
N ASP A 32 -3.03 -2.15 -14.59
CA ASP A 32 -2.87 -1.92 -16.03
C ASP A 32 -3.20 -3.22 -16.79
N ARG A 33 -4.48 -3.52 -16.95
CA ARG A 33 -4.93 -4.76 -17.60
C ARG A 33 -4.32 -4.96 -18.99
N ASN A 34 -4.12 -3.86 -19.73
CA ASN A 34 -3.80 -3.87 -21.15
C ASN A 34 -2.33 -3.56 -21.46
N ASN A 35 -1.47 -3.43 -20.45
CA ASN A 35 -0.07 -3.01 -20.57
C ASN A 35 0.08 -1.71 -21.38
N ASN A 36 -0.79 -0.74 -21.12
CA ASN A 36 -0.88 0.52 -21.85
C ASN A 36 -0.77 1.76 -20.94
N VAL A 37 -0.35 1.56 -19.69
CA VAL A 37 -0.21 2.56 -18.61
C VAL A 37 -1.55 3.10 -18.09
N THR A 38 -2.68 2.68 -18.66
CA THR A 38 -4.01 3.09 -18.19
C THR A 38 -4.48 2.10 -17.14
N LEU A 39 -4.60 2.57 -15.91
CA LEU A 39 -5.08 1.76 -14.80
C LEU A 39 -6.60 1.56 -14.86
N ASP A 40 -7.00 0.29 -14.92
CA ASP A 40 -8.38 -0.16 -14.80
C ASP A 40 -8.69 -0.55 -13.35
N ILE A 41 -9.97 -0.57 -12.98
CA ILE A 41 -10.39 -1.00 -11.64
C ILE A 41 -10.62 -2.51 -11.65
N TYR A 42 -9.86 -3.23 -10.84
CA TYR A 42 -10.08 -4.64 -10.57
C TYR A 42 -10.78 -4.82 -9.22
N LEU A 43 -11.82 -5.65 -9.19
CA LEU A 43 -12.51 -6.04 -7.95
C LEU A 43 -12.63 -7.56 -7.89
N LEU A 44 -12.19 -8.13 -6.78
CA LEU A 44 -12.33 -9.54 -6.48
C LEU A 44 -13.50 -9.74 -5.50
N GLY A 45 -14.58 -10.36 -5.96
CA GLY A 45 -15.70 -10.79 -5.12
C GLY A 45 -15.51 -12.17 -4.51
N GLU A 46 -16.54 -12.71 -3.85
CA GLU A 46 -16.49 -14.07 -3.30
C GLU A 46 -16.52 -15.18 -4.36
N THR A 47 -17.18 -14.91 -5.49
CA THR A 47 -17.45 -15.91 -6.54
C THR A 47 -17.13 -15.44 -7.96
N LYS A 48 -16.82 -14.15 -8.12
CA LYS A 48 -16.60 -13.49 -9.41
C LYS A 48 -15.46 -12.48 -9.29
N GLU A 49 -14.80 -12.23 -10.42
CA GLU A 49 -13.98 -11.04 -10.57
C GLU A 49 -14.66 -10.04 -11.50
N TYR A 50 -14.39 -8.76 -11.27
CA TYR A 50 -15.00 -7.66 -12.00
C TYR A 50 -13.92 -6.70 -12.46
N TRP A 51 -14.09 -6.20 -13.69
CA TRP A 51 -13.22 -5.21 -14.30
C TRP A 51 -14.03 -3.98 -14.71
N ILE A 52 -13.48 -2.80 -14.47
CA ILE A 52 -14.00 -1.55 -14.99
C ILE A 52 -12.89 -0.91 -15.83
N GLU A 53 -13.03 -1.01 -17.15
CA GLU A 53 -12.12 -0.40 -18.11
C GLU A 53 -12.39 1.10 -18.17
N VAL A 54 -11.47 1.94 -17.68
CA VAL A 54 -11.71 3.39 -17.53
C VAL A 54 -11.55 4.15 -18.86
N GLY A 55 -10.88 3.55 -19.84
CA GLY A 55 -10.51 4.16 -21.13
C GLY A 55 -11.27 3.68 -22.37
N ALA A 56 -12.35 2.90 -22.25
CA ALA A 56 -13.02 2.34 -23.42
C ALA A 56 -13.71 3.41 -24.29
N THR A 57 -13.77 3.16 -25.61
CA THR A 57 -14.19 4.16 -26.63
C THR A 57 -15.59 4.75 -26.40
N ASP A 58 -16.49 4.01 -25.77
CA ASP A 58 -17.90 4.38 -25.57
C ASP A 58 -18.25 4.70 -24.09
N GLY A 59 -17.24 4.94 -23.25
CA GLY A 59 -17.38 5.10 -21.79
C GLY A 59 -16.91 3.86 -21.02
N PRO A 60 -16.91 3.90 -19.67
CA PRO A 60 -16.33 2.82 -18.88
C PRO A 60 -17.03 1.48 -19.16
N LYS A 61 -16.26 0.44 -19.45
CA LYS A 61 -16.77 -0.90 -19.76
C LYS A 61 -16.70 -1.76 -18.49
N PHE A 62 -17.84 -2.30 -18.09
CA PHE A 62 -17.94 -3.17 -16.92
C PHE A 62 -17.98 -4.62 -17.39
N GLU A 63 -17.12 -5.46 -16.83
CA GLU A 63 -17.00 -6.86 -17.18
C GLU A 63 -16.98 -7.74 -15.93
N GLU A 64 -17.51 -8.96 -16.07
CA GLU A 64 -17.60 -9.94 -14.99
C GLU A 64 -17.10 -11.27 -15.52
N PHE A 65 -16.25 -11.95 -14.74
CA PHE A 65 -15.73 -13.27 -15.07
C PHE A 65 -15.92 -14.24 -13.90
N ASP A 66 -16.22 -15.49 -14.25
CA ASP A 66 -16.12 -16.61 -13.31
C ASP A 66 -14.65 -16.89 -13.00
N TYR A 67 -14.35 -17.20 -11.74
CA TYR A 67 -13.03 -17.62 -11.34
C TYR A 67 -13.04 -18.82 -10.38
N ASP A 68 -11.91 -19.54 -10.32
CA ASP A 68 -11.73 -20.64 -9.37
C ASP A 68 -11.16 -20.12 -8.04
N ASN A 69 -12.00 -20.09 -7.01
CA ASN A 69 -11.64 -19.60 -5.69
C ASN A 69 -10.90 -20.62 -4.81
N THR A 70 -10.57 -21.81 -5.32
CA THR A 70 -9.93 -22.85 -4.51
C THR A 70 -8.59 -22.42 -3.92
N VAL A 71 -7.77 -21.66 -4.66
CA VAL A 71 -6.47 -21.18 -4.18
C VAL A 71 -6.58 -20.21 -2.98
N LEU A 72 -7.73 -19.54 -2.83
CA LEU A 72 -7.97 -18.54 -1.78
C LEU A 72 -8.82 -19.06 -0.61
N ALA A 73 -9.21 -20.33 -0.61
CA ALA A 73 -10.21 -20.86 0.32
C ALA A 73 -9.83 -20.69 1.80
N ASP A 74 -8.54 -20.80 2.11
CA ASP A 74 -7.99 -20.71 3.47
C ASP A 74 -7.17 -19.43 3.70
N HIS A 75 -7.31 -18.43 2.81
CA HIS A 75 -6.50 -17.21 2.80
C HIS A 75 -7.33 -15.94 3.04
N THR A 76 -6.83 -15.06 3.90
CA THR A 76 -7.34 -13.70 4.10
C THR A 76 -6.46 -12.73 3.32
N ILE A 77 -7.05 -12.00 2.36
CA ILE A 77 -6.33 -11.03 1.54
C ILE A 77 -6.20 -9.71 2.30
N THR A 78 -5.01 -9.10 2.26
CA THR A 78 -4.71 -7.83 2.93
C THR A 78 -4.39 -6.69 1.98
N ALA A 79 -3.77 -7.00 0.83
CA ALA A 79 -3.45 -6.04 -0.22
C ALA A 79 -3.46 -6.68 -1.61
N LEU A 80 -3.55 -5.85 -2.65
CA LEU A 80 -3.56 -6.26 -4.06
C LEU A 80 -2.86 -5.18 -4.89
N THR A 81 -2.00 -5.60 -5.81
CA THR A 81 -1.44 -4.74 -6.87
C THR A 81 -1.18 -5.56 -8.13
N GLY A 82 -0.76 -4.92 -9.23
CA GLY A 82 -0.36 -5.56 -10.47
C GLY A 82 1.08 -5.23 -10.82
N PHE A 83 1.90 -6.24 -11.11
CA PHE A 83 3.26 -6.14 -11.64
C PHE A 83 3.73 -7.50 -12.17
N ASP A 84 4.80 -7.52 -12.97
CA ASP A 84 5.43 -8.76 -13.45
C ASP A 84 6.16 -9.46 -12.30
N PHE A 85 5.54 -10.48 -11.70
CA PHE A 85 6.10 -11.14 -10.52
C PHE A 85 7.18 -12.16 -10.90
N ASP A 86 6.99 -12.87 -12.01
CA ASP A 86 7.80 -14.02 -12.44
C ASP A 86 8.76 -13.69 -13.60
N SER A 87 8.99 -12.40 -13.85
CA SER A 87 9.99 -11.88 -14.82
C SER A 87 9.75 -12.39 -16.25
N ASN A 88 8.48 -12.50 -16.64
CA ASN A 88 8.09 -13.06 -17.95
C ASN A 88 7.57 -11.98 -18.94
N SER A 89 7.64 -10.70 -18.56
CA SER A 89 7.14 -9.53 -19.28
C SER A 89 5.61 -9.47 -19.42
N ASN A 90 4.87 -10.18 -18.59
CA ASN A 90 3.42 -10.10 -18.50
C ASN A 90 3.00 -9.97 -17.04
N GLU A 91 2.37 -8.83 -16.70
CA GLU A 91 2.03 -8.59 -15.30
C GLU A 91 1.05 -9.64 -14.75
N ASP A 92 1.26 -9.95 -13.47
CA ASP A 92 0.36 -10.72 -12.65
C ASP A 92 -0.48 -9.78 -11.79
N ILE A 93 -1.66 -10.25 -11.38
CA ILE A 93 -2.29 -9.74 -10.17
C ILE A 93 -1.61 -10.42 -8.98
N VAL A 94 -1.06 -9.61 -8.07
CA VAL A 94 -0.39 -10.11 -6.88
C VAL A 94 -1.22 -9.77 -5.65
N LEU A 95 -1.68 -10.81 -4.95
CA LEU A 95 -2.39 -10.70 -3.69
C LEU A 95 -1.42 -10.94 -2.54
N ALA A 96 -1.38 -10.01 -1.59
CA ALA A 96 -0.84 -10.29 -0.27
C ALA A 96 -1.94 -10.93 0.58
N ALA A 97 -1.62 -12.05 1.22
CA ALA A 97 -2.57 -12.76 2.07
C ALA A 97 -1.88 -13.41 3.28
N TYR A 98 -2.68 -13.91 4.22
CA TYR A 98 -2.22 -14.82 5.26
C TYR A 98 -3.16 -16.02 5.39
N ASP A 99 -2.59 -17.17 5.76
CA ASP A 99 -3.36 -18.39 5.99
C ASP A 99 -3.99 -18.43 7.40
N SER A 100 -4.76 -19.48 7.70
CA SER A 100 -5.38 -19.67 9.03
C SER A 100 -4.41 -19.73 10.23
N ASN A 101 -3.10 -19.96 10.01
CA ASN A 101 -2.07 -19.90 11.04
C ASN A 101 -1.42 -18.51 11.15
N GLY A 102 -1.82 -17.57 10.29
CA GLY A 102 -1.25 -16.23 10.19
C GLY A 102 0.10 -16.19 9.49
N ALA A 103 0.44 -17.20 8.69
CA ALA A 103 1.65 -17.15 7.88
C ALA A 103 1.36 -16.39 6.57
N GLY A 104 2.17 -15.36 6.29
CA GLY A 104 2.09 -14.55 5.09
C GLY A 104 2.28 -15.36 3.81
N LYS A 105 1.62 -14.93 2.74
CA LYS A 105 1.61 -15.51 1.40
C LYS A 105 1.57 -14.42 0.35
N PHE A 106 2.25 -14.64 -0.78
CA PHE A 106 1.85 -14.01 -2.03
C PHE A 106 1.09 -15.02 -2.88
N ILE A 107 0.04 -14.56 -3.53
CA ILE A 107 -0.72 -15.35 -4.50
C ILE A 107 -0.69 -14.57 -5.81
N THR A 108 -0.06 -15.13 -6.83
CA THR A 108 0.06 -14.51 -8.15
C THR A 108 -0.98 -15.11 -9.08
N ILE A 109 -1.66 -14.28 -9.86
CA ILE A 109 -2.60 -14.71 -10.89
C ILE A 109 -2.20 -14.04 -12.21
N PRO A 110 -1.74 -14.82 -13.21
CA PRO A 110 -1.38 -14.25 -14.51
C PRO A 110 -2.57 -13.59 -15.19
N LYS A 111 -2.35 -12.42 -15.78
CA LYS A 111 -3.35 -11.82 -16.69
C LYS A 111 -3.47 -12.68 -17.95
N SER A 112 -4.69 -12.81 -18.48
CA SER A 112 -4.93 -13.57 -19.70
C SER A 112 -6.10 -13.01 -20.50
N GLY A 113 -5.78 -12.43 -21.66
CA GLY A 113 -6.78 -11.81 -22.54
C GLY A 113 -7.56 -10.72 -21.81
N ASP A 114 -8.87 -10.92 -21.68
CA ASP A 114 -9.79 -9.96 -21.06
C ASP A 114 -9.96 -10.13 -19.54
N GLY A 115 -9.29 -11.10 -18.91
CA GLY A 115 -9.40 -11.33 -17.47
C GLY A 115 -8.11 -11.93 -16.91
N THR A 116 -8.26 -12.91 -16.04
CA THR A 116 -7.14 -13.56 -15.35
C THR A 116 -7.15 -15.08 -15.55
N ASN A 117 -5.99 -15.71 -15.41
CA ASN A 117 -5.84 -17.15 -15.52
C ASN A 117 -5.67 -17.81 -14.14
N TRP A 118 -6.77 -17.97 -13.41
CA TRP A 118 -6.79 -18.61 -12.10
C TRP A 118 -6.30 -20.07 -12.09
N ALA A 119 -6.31 -20.75 -13.23
CA ALA A 119 -5.76 -22.11 -13.34
C ALA A 119 -4.23 -22.15 -13.21
N GLU A 120 -3.55 -21.02 -13.44
CA GLU A 120 -2.11 -20.84 -13.31
C GLU A 120 -1.73 -20.02 -12.08
N ALA A 121 -2.67 -19.80 -11.15
CA ALA A 121 -2.38 -19.09 -9.92
C ALA A 121 -1.37 -19.87 -9.06
N LEU A 122 -0.35 -19.17 -8.55
CA LEU A 122 0.71 -19.74 -7.72
C LEU A 122 0.70 -19.12 -6.32
N VAL A 123 1.04 -19.92 -5.33
CA VAL A 123 1.17 -19.48 -3.93
C VAL A 123 2.63 -19.53 -3.53
N TYR A 124 3.15 -18.40 -3.08
CA TYR A 124 4.50 -18.22 -2.58
C TYR A 124 4.49 -18.06 -1.06
N GLU A 125 5.45 -18.74 -0.45
CA GLU A 125 5.63 -18.88 1.00
C GLU A 125 6.81 -18.05 1.49
N ASN A 126 7.00 -18.01 2.82
CA ASN A 126 8.12 -17.31 3.47
C ASN A 126 8.14 -15.80 3.24
N VAL A 127 6.96 -15.21 3.05
CA VAL A 127 6.79 -13.76 3.05
C VAL A 127 6.20 -13.32 4.40
N PRO A 128 6.53 -12.12 4.91
CA PRO A 128 5.93 -11.57 6.12
C PRO A 128 4.42 -11.41 5.98
N THR A 129 3.70 -11.23 7.08
CA THR A 129 2.28 -10.89 7.01
C THR A 129 2.14 -9.43 6.59
N LEU A 130 1.72 -9.17 5.36
CA LEU A 130 1.75 -7.81 4.81
C LEU A 130 0.49 -7.00 5.10
N LYS A 131 0.71 -5.71 5.33
CA LYS A 131 -0.31 -4.65 5.44
C LYS A 131 -0.34 -3.76 4.21
N SER A 132 0.81 -3.58 3.55
CA SER A 132 0.96 -2.80 2.32
C SER A 132 1.91 -3.49 1.34
N LEU A 133 1.64 -3.29 0.06
CA LEU A 133 2.38 -3.81 -1.09
C LEU A 133 2.26 -2.78 -2.21
N GLN A 134 3.39 -2.25 -2.69
CA GLN A 134 3.39 -1.18 -3.69
C GLN A 134 4.62 -1.27 -4.58
N SER A 135 4.44 -1.10 -5.89
CA SER A 135 5.54 -0.95 -6.85
C SER A 135 6.21 0.43 -6.66
N ILE A 136 7.55 0.45 -6.63
CA ILE A 136 8.38 1.65 -6.46
C ILE A 136 9.50 1.68 -7.52
N VAL A 137 10.39 2.69 -7.45
CA VAL A 137 11.66 2.76 -8.19
C VAL A 137 12.77 2.93 -7.16
N TYR A 138 13.47 1.85 -6.84
CA TYR A 138 14.49 1.82 -5.80
C TYR A 138 15.86 2.22 -6.34
N ASP A 139 16.37 1.59 -7.41
CA ASP A 139 17.75 1.79 -7.86
C ASP A 139 17.90 2.33 -9.30
N GLN A 140 16.79 2.81 -9.86
CA GLN A 140 16.71 3.47 -11.17
C GLN A 140 17.06 2.57 -12.37
N ASP A 141 16.96 1.25 -12.22
CA ASP A 141 17.13 0.31 -13.32
C ASP A 141 15.80 -0.02 -14.03
N GLU A 142 15.81 -1.04 -14.90
CA GLU A 142 14.60 -1.47 -15.64
C GLU A 142 13.86 -2.59 -14.90
N GLU A 143 14.43 -3.09 -13.81
CA GLU A 143 13.92 -4.16 -13.00
C GLU A 143 12.80 -3.65 -12.08
N GLN A 144 11.83 -4.52 -11.80
CA GLN A 144 10.69 -4.12 -11.00
C GLN A 144 11.08 -4.13 -9.51
N ASP A 145 10.83 -3.01 -8.85
CA ASP A 145 10.94 -2.91 -7.39
C ASP A 145 9.58 -2.89 -6.71
N VAL A 146 9.50 -3.56 -5.58
CA VAL A 146 8.28 -3.67 -4.78
C VAL A 146 8.62 -3.43 -3.32
N PHE A 147 8.08 -2.34 -2.79
CA PHE A 147 8.10 -2.09 -1.36
C PHE A 147 6.98 -2.89 -0.67
N VAL A 148 7.36 -3.58 0.41
CA VAL A 148 6.44 -4.27 1.30
C VAL A 148 6.56 -3.75 2.71
N MET A 149 5.41 -3.66 3.35
CA MET A 149 5.32 -3.39 4.77
C MET A 149 4.39 -4.39 5.41
N GLY A 150 4.84 -4.99 6.51
CA GLY A 150 4.11 -6.02 7.21
C GLY A 150 4.55 -6.17 8.66
N ASP A 151 4.13 -7.27 9.24
CA ASP A 151 4.48 -7.68 10.59
C ASP A 151 5.06 -9.10 10.57
N GLU A 152 6.06 -9.38 11.41
CA GLU A 152 6.55 -10.75 11.60
C GLU A 152 5.52 -11.68 12.25
N ASN A 153 4.55 -11.12 12.99
CA ASN A 153 3.42 -11.85 13.57
C ASN A 153 2.10 -11.18 13.14
N PRO A 154 1.04 -11.95 12.85
CA PRO A 154 -0.25 -11.38 12.47
C PRO A 154 -0.78 -10.45 13.59
N PRO A 155 -1.18 -9.22 13.27
CA PRO A 155 -1.73 -8.29 14.25
C PRO A 155 -3.08 -8.82 14.73
N ASN A 156 -3.22 -9.09 16.03
CA ASN A 156 -4.48 -9.57 16.61
C ASN A 156 -5.43 -8.42 17.03
N GLY A 157 -5.15 -7.19 16.56
CA GLY A 157 -5.93 -5.98 16.83
C GLY A 157 -5.88 -5.48 18.27
N ILE A 158 -5.10 -6.12 19.15
CA ILE A 158 -4.99 -5.81 20.59
C ILE A 158 -3.51 -5.66 20.99
N ASP A 159 -2.64 -6.46 20.38
CA ASP A 159 -1.20 -6.47 20.58
C ASP A 159 -0.53 -5.85 19.36
N LEU A 160 -0.20 -4.56 19.47
CA LEU A 160 0.54 -3.80 18.44
C LEU A 160 2.05 -4.02 18.54
N SER A 161 2.54 -4.91 19.42
CA SER A 161 3.96 -5.29 19.45
C SER A 161 4.27 -6.22 18.29
N ALA A 162 4.23 -5.69 17.08
CA ALA A 162 4.79 -6.31 15.90
C ALA A 162 6.26 -5.90 15.81
N ASN A 163 7.14 -6.85 15.47
CA ASN A 163 8.32 -6.48 14.72
C ASN A 163 7.79 -6.06 13.34
N SER A 164 7.67 -4.75 13.12
CA SER A 164 7.31 -4.23 11.80
C SER A 164 8.40 -4.67 10.81
N VAL A 165 8.01 -5.11 9.63
CA VAL A 165 8.92 -5.46 8.54
C VAL A 165 8.75 -4.43 7.45
N LEU A 166 9.87 -3.82 7.03
CA LEU A 166 9.98 -2.94 5.88
C LEU A 166 11.02 -3.53 4.95
N ARG A 167 10.66 -3.73 3.70
CA ARG A 167 11.54 -4.41 2.74
C ARG A 167 11.27 -3.97 1.32
N VAL A 168 12.32 -3.92 0.53
CA VAL A 168 12.27 -3.85 -0.93
C VAL A 168 12.56 -5.23 -1.48
N TYR A 169 11.70 -5.66 -2.38
CA TYR A 169 11.91 -6.80 -3.26
C TYR A 169 12.22 -6.27 -4.66
N GLU A 170 13.17 -6.90 -5.33
CA GLU A 170 13.60 -6.53 -6.68
C GLU A 170 13.60 -7.79 -7.56
N THR A 171 13.26 -7.62 -8.84
CA THR A 171 13.14 -8.74 -9.77
C THR A 171 14.49 -9.41 -10.01
N GLY A 172 14.57 -10.69 -9.64
CA GLY A 172 15.68 -11.56 -10.00
C GLY A 172 15.51 -12.24 -11.36
N GLU A 173 16.25 -13.34 -11.56
CA GLU A 173 16.17 -14.13 -12.79
C GLU A 173 14.83 -14.89 -12.91
N VAL A 174 14.23 -15.26 -11.77
CA VAL A 174 13.00 -16.09 -11.76
C VAL A 174 11.79 -15.34 -11.22
N ASN A 175 11.95 -14.51 -10.19
CA ASN A 175 10.84 -13.73 -9.62
C ASN A 175 11.32 -12.61 -8.68
N ILE A 176 10.38 -11.78 -8.24
CA ILE A 176 10.56 -10.64 -7.32
C ILE A 176 11.14 -11.03 -5.93
N LEU A 177 11.05 -12.30 -5.49
CA LEU A 177 11.46 -12.69 -4.13
C LEU A 177 12.94 -13.06 -4.00
N GLU A 178 13.71 -13.00 -5.09
CA GLU A 178 15.11 -13.42 -5.10
C GLU A 178 16.05 -12.38 -4.51
N ASN A 179 15.81 -11.10 -4.82
CA ASN A 179 16.60 -9.98 -4.31
C ASN A 179 15.80 -9.24 -3.23
N VAL A 180 16.43 -9.04 -2.09
CA VAL A 180 15.78 -8.56 -0.87
C VAL A 180 16.67 -7.57 -0.15
N VAL A 181 16.12 -6.39 0.13
CA VAL A 181 16.74 -5.37 0.98
C VAL A 181 15.80 -5.07 2.15
N ASP A 182 16.24 -5.36 3.37
CA ASP A 182 15.52 -4.97 4.59
C ASP A 182 15.84 -3.52 4.95
N ILE A 183 14.82 -2.79 5.41
CA ILE A 183 14.93 -1.41 5.88
C ILE A 183 14.75 -1.42 7.40
N ASP A 184 15.86 -1.19 8.12
CA ASP A 184 15.86 -1.18 9.59
C ASP A 184 15.52 0.22 10.15
N PHE A 185 14.82 0.27 11.29
CA PHE A 185 14.64 1.50 12.05
C PHE A 185 14.67 1.28 13.57
N THR A 186 15.02 2.32 14.35
CA THR A 186 15.34 2.20 15.79
C THR A 186 14.21 1.64 16.66
N LYS A 187 12.94 1.90 16.30
CA LYS A 187 11.75 1.51 17.09
C LYS A 187 10.99 0.30 16.52
N GLN A 188 11.60 -0.43 15.60
CA GLN A 188 10.97 -1.52 14.85
C GLN A 188 10.39 -2.65 15.70
N SER A 189 10.97 -2.92 16.87
CA SER A 189 10.52 -3.99 17.78
C SER A 189 9.34 -3.63 18.67
N THR A 190 8.99 -2.34 18.77
CA THR A 190 7.97 -1.84 19.71
C THR A 190 6.89 -1.00 19.04
N ALA A 191 6.99 -0.81 17.72
CA ALA A 191 6.12 0.05 16.97
C ALA A 191 5.32 -0.73 15.92
N SER A 192 4.04 -0.38 15.78
CA SER A 192 3.20 -0.80 14.65
C SER A 192 3.11 0.35 13.65
N LEU A 193 3.41 0.07 12.39
CA LEU A 193 3.24 1.02 11.30
C LEU A 193 1.82 0.97 10.75
N ASN A 194 1.28 2.14 10.41
CA ASN A 194 -0.01 2.28 9.75
C ASN A 194 0.10 1.73 8.33
N LYS A 195 -0.90 0.97 7.89
CA LYS A 195 -0.95 0.40 6.54
C LYS A 195 -0.81 1.43 5.41
N LEU A 196 -1.16 2.69 5.65
CA LEU A 196 -1.05 3.76 4.67
C LEU A 196 0.36 4.32 4.68
N ALA A 197 1.11 4.01 3.63
CA ALA A 197 2.37 4.65 3.29
C ALA A 197 2.11 5.68 2.18
N ILE A 198 2.79 6.82 2.25
CA ILE A 198 2.79 7.83 1.21
C ILE A 198 4.15 7.80 0.55
N TYR A 199 4.12 7.64 -0.76
CA TYR A 199 5.29 7.66 -1.61
C TYR A 199 5.37 9.05 -2.21
N ALA A 200 6.45 9.76 -1.92
CA ALA A 200 6.72 10.98 -2.64
C ALA A 200 8.23 11.25 -2.64
N ASP A 201 8.57 12.49 -2.88
CA ASP A 201 9.91 12.99 -3.13
C ASP A 201 9.98 14.28 -2.35
N TYR A 202 10.62 14.25 -1.18
CA TYR A 202 10.50 15.30 -0.17
C TYR A 202 11.81 16.05 0.07
N ASP A 203 12.88 15.58 -0.55
CA ASP A 203 14.19 16.17 -0.43
C ASP A 203 14.51 17.03 -1.67
N THR A 204 15.79 17.33 -1.88
CA THR A 204 16.22 18.25 -2.94
C THR A 204 16.79 17.58 -4.17
N ASP A 205 17.05 16.27 -4.13
CA ASP A 205 17.73 15.58 -5.23
C ASP A 205 16.77 15.06 -6.30
N PHE A 206 15.47 15.04 -5.98
CA PHE A 206 14.39 14.64 -6.88
C PHE A 206 14.56 13.23 -7.46
N ASP A 207 15.22 12.35 -6.72
CA ASP A 207 15.44 10.97 -7.16
C ASP A 207 14.17 10.11 -7.05
N GLY A 208 13.19 10.60 -6.27
CA GLY A 208 11.91 9.98 -6.01
C GLY A 208 12.02 8.65 -5.28
N GLY A 209 11.02 8.34 -4.45
CA GLY A 209 10.92 7.07 -3.76
C GLY A 209 11.10 7.15 -2.25
N ASP A 210 11.07 8.36 -1.68
CA ASP A 210 10.88 8.53 -0.25
C ASP A 210 9.52 8.01 0.21
N ILE A 211 9.49 7.53 1.45
CA ILE A 211 8.29 6.93 2.03
C ILE A 211 7.99 7.56 3.38
N LEU A 212 6.79 8.09 3.53
CA LEU A 212 6.24 8.53 4.81
C LEU A 212 5.23 7.54 5.34
N ILE A 213 5.42 7.15 6.60
CA ILE A 213 4.57 6.15 7.26
C ILE A 213 4.22 6.65 8.65
N SER A 214 2.92 6.75 8.94
CA SER A 214 2.47 7.05 10.31
C SER A 214 2.58 5.81 11.19
N PHE A 215 2.83 5.98 12.48
CA PHE A 215 2.64 4.87 13.42
C PHE A 215 1.14 4.71 13.75
N GLU A 216 0.70 3.46 14.00
CA GLU A 216 -0.63 3.21 14.56
C GLU A 216 -0.64 3.62 16.04
N ASP A 217 -1.55 4.52 16.40
CA ASP A 217 -2.00 4.93 17.75
C ASP A 217 -1.29 4.25 18.94
N PHE A 218 -0.62 5.06 19.75
CA PHE A 218 0.42 4.57 20.66
C PHE A 218 -0.03 3.65 21.79
N GLY A 219 0.70 2.53 21.88
CA GLY A 219 1.11 1.91 23.14
C GLY A 219 2.32 2.65 23.76
N GLU A 220 3.54 2.08 23.68
CA GLU A 220 4.76 2.61 24.33
C GLU A 220 5.68 3.46 23.42
N ASN A 221 5.40 3.59 22.13
CA ASN A 221 6.16 4.44 21.22
C ASN A 221 5.78 5.93 21.45
N THR A 222 6.69 6.86 21.13
CA THR A 222 6.50 8.33 21.24
C THR A 222 6.72 9.05 19.90
N ALA A 223 7.23 8.36 18.87
CA ALA A 223 7.41 8.90 17.52
C ALA A 223 6.15 8.77 16.66
N SER A 224 5.72 9.87 16.08
CA SER A 224 4.52 10.08 15.28
C SER A 224 4.52 9.39 13.93
N PHE A 225 5.68 9.43 13.28
CA PHE A 225 5.85 8.90 11.95
C PHE A 225 7.31 8.54 11.70
N LEU A 226 7.47 7.69 10.70
CA LEU A 226 8.72 7.27 10.11
C LEU A 226 8.87 7.95 8.75
N ILE A 227 10.05 8.53 8.51
CA ILE A 227 10.51 8.93 7.19
C ILE A 227 11.51 7.88 6.73
N VAL A 228 11.32 7.36 5.53
CA VAL A 228 12.28 6.50 4.85
C VAL A 228 12.80 7.28 3.66
N GLU A 229 14.01 7.81 3.78
CA GLU A 229 14.66 8.63 2.77
C GLU A 229 15.47 7.72 1.85
N LYS A 230 15.24 7.82 0.53
CA LYS A 230 16.13 7.20 -0.45
C LYS A 230 17.39 8.06 -0.55
N GLN A 231 18.55 7.41 -0.51
CA GLN A 231 19.82 8.10 -0.59
C GLN A 231 20.64 7.53 -1.75
N GLU A 232 21.05 8.42 -2.64
CA GLU A 232 22.02 8.14 -3.69
C GLU A 232 23.45 8.40 -3.21
N THR A 233 24.34 7.42 -3.37
CA THR A 233 25.79 7.63 -3.23
C THR A 233 26.50 7.19 -4.50
N THR A 234 27.22 8.13 -5.12
CA THR A 234 28.12 7.84 -6.25
C THR A 234 29.58 7.82 -5.77
N ASP A 235 30.30 6.75 -6.07
CA ASP A 235 31.69 6.56 -5.68
C ASP A 235 32.71 7.21 -6.65
N GLU A 236 34.01 7.06 -6.37
CA GLU A 236 35.08 7.63 -7.21
C GLU A 236 35.20 6.97 -8.60
N GLU A 237 34.54 5.83 -8.83
CA GLU A 237 34.53 5.08 -10.10
C GLU A 237 33.25 5.36 -10.92
N ASP A 238 32.47 6.38 -10.55
CA ASP A 238 31.15 6.70 -11.12
C ASP A 238 30.14 5.54 -10.98
N VAL A 239 30.27 4.70 -9.94
CA VAL A 239 29.27 3.70 -9.57
C VAL A 239 28.29 4.32 -8.57
N THR A 240 27.02 4.35 -8.97
CA THR A 240 25.91 4.83 -8.14
C THR A 240 25.31 3.68 -7.35
N THR A 241 25.03 3.92 -6.08
CA THR A 241 24.39 2.98 -5.16
C THR A 241 23.24 3.67 -4.45
N TYR A 242 22.15 2.94 -4.26
CA TYR A 242 20.95 3.42 -3.59
C TYR A 242 20.77 2.69 -2.26
N THR A 243 20.34 3.42 -1.24
CA THR A 243 20.02 2.87 0.08
C THR A 243 18.84 3.60 0.70
N TYR A 244 18.07 2.91 1.52
CA TYR A 244 17.05 3.54 2.34
C TYR A 244 17.57 3.82 3.75
N VAL A 245 17.37 5.05 4.22
CA VAL A 245 17.64 5.47 5.60
C VAL A 245 16.33 5.83 6.26
N ALA A 246 15.93 5.03 7.25
CA ALA A 246 14.70 5.23 7.99
C ALA A 246 14.97 5.95 9.31
N GLN A 247 14.33 7.11 9.51
CA GLN A 247 14.43 7.92 10.72
C GLN A 247 13.05 8.34 11.20
N ASP A 248 12.84 8.28 12.51
CA ASP A 248 11.61 8.79 13.10
C ASP A 248 11.69 10.31 13.38
N ASN A 249 10.54 10.93 13.59
CA ASN A 249 10.46 12.37 13.80
C ASN A 249 11.22 12.88 15.05
N GLU A 250 11.49 12.03 16.04
CA GLU A 250 12.29 12.40 17.21
C GLU A 250 13.79 12.38 16.89
N GLU A 251 14.24 11.40 16.11
CA GLU A 251 15.63 11.31 15.62
C GLU A 251 15.99 12.48 14.71
N LEU A 252 15.04 12.89 13.86
CA LEU A 252 15.14 14.09 13.04
C LEU A 252 15.11 15.39 13.86
N GLY A 253 14.70 15.34 15.12
CA GLY A 253 14.63 16.50 16.01
C GLY A 253 13.60 17.55 15.55
N LEU A 254 12.52 17.11 14.91
CA LEU A 254 11.50 18.01 14.37
C LEU A 254 10.79 18.78 15.49
N ALA A 255 10.72 20.10 15.34
CA ALA A 255 10.07 20.96 16.31
C ALA A 255 8.54 20.89 16.19
N ASN A 256 7.85 21.09 17.32
CA ASN A 256 6.39 21.22 17.42
C ASN A 256 5.57 19.98 17.06
N VAL A 257 6.19 18.81 16.89
CA VAL A 257 5.46 17.55 16.71
C VAL A 257 4.80 17.14 18.04
N PRO A 258 3.46 16.94 18.09
CA PRO A 258 2.77 16.57 19.32
C PRO A 258 3.12 15.14 19.77
N ALA A 259 3.57 14.99 21.01
CA ALA A 259 3.99 13.71 21.60
C ALA A 259 2.83 12.76 21.99
N GLU A 260 1.56 13.09 21.66
CA GLU A 260 0.37 12.33 22.12
C GLU A 260 -0.78 12.37 21.08
N HIS A 261 -0.47 12.31 19.79
CA HIS A 261 -1.50 12.22 18.75
C HIS A 261 -1.94 10.76 18.53
N ALA A 262 -3.21 10.57 18.16
CA ALA A 262 -3.84 9.30 17.82
C ALA A 262 -3.42 8.78 16.45
N PHE A 263 -3.29 9.69 15.49
CA PHE A 263 -2.85 9.38 14.13
C PHE A 263 -2.34 10.65 13.45
N THR A 264 -1.44 10.43 12.50
CA THR A 264 -0.86 11.45 11.63
C THR A 264 -1.46 11.29 10.23
N ILE A 265 -1.76 12.40 9.57
CA ILE A 265 -2.15 12.43 8.15
C ILE A 265 -1.21 13.41 7.48
N PHE A 266 -0.54 12.98 6.43
CA PHE A 266 0.23 13.88 5.59
C PHE A 266 -0.63 14.35 4.42
N ILE A 267 -0.45 15.61 4.07
CA ILE A 267 -1.23 16.29 3.03
C ILE A 267 -0.36 17.39 2.44
N ASP A 268 -0.52 17.67 1.15
CA ASP A 268 -0.12 18.96 0.58
C ASP A 268 -1.41 19.79 0.45
N TYR A 269 -1.68 20.64 1.44
CA TYR A 269 -2.97 21.35 1.53
C TYR A 269 -3.01 22.60 0.64
N ASN A 270 -1.85 23.16 0.33
CA ASN A 270 -1.61 24.45 -0.32
C ASN A 270 -1.00 24.31 -1.73
N ASN A 271 -0.64 23.09 -2.14
CA ASN A 271 0.03 22.75 -3.41
C ASN A 271 1.34 23.50 -3.62
N ASP A 272 2.13 23.67 -2.58
CA ASP A 272 3.45 24.33 -2.59
C ASP A 272 4.62 23.36 -2.46
N PHE A 273 4.39 22.06 -2.74
CA PHE A 273 5.39 20.99 -2.83
C PHE A 273 6.06 20.60 -1.51
N ASP A 274 5.73 21.25 -0.39
CA ASP A 274 6.06 20.73 0.93
C ASP A 274 4.91 19.90 1.51
N ILE A 275 5.26 19.11 2.52
CA ILE A 275 4.32 18.22 3.19
C ILE A 275 3.81 18.92 4.42
N ASP A 276 2.52 19.23 4.43
CA ASP A 276 1.81 19.58 5.65
C ASP A 276 1.40 18.33 6.41
N VAL A 277 1.27 18.50 7.74
CA VAL A 277 0.94 17.39 8.63
C VAL A 277 -0.27 17.73 9.48
N ILE A 278 -1.27 16.85 9.46
CA ILE A 278 -2.43 16.92 10.36
C ILE A 278 -2.23 15.90 11.47
N PHE A 279 -2.21 16.38 12.71
CA PHE A 279 -2.20 15.55 13.91
C PHE A 279 -3.61 15.47 14.50
N GLY A 280 -4.15 14.25 14.62
CA GLY A 280 -5.38 14.00 15.38
C GLY A 280 -5.05 13.71 16.84
N LEU A 281 -5.27 14.63 17.77
CA LEU A 281 -5.07 14.44 19.21
C LEU A 281 -6.31 13.88 19.89
N LYS A 282 -6.16 12.85 20.72
CA LYS A 282 -7.26 12.39 21.59
C LYS A 282 -7.53 13.46 22.66
N GLY A 283 -8.77 13.93 22.72
CA GLY A 283 -9.23 14.77 23.83
C GLY A 283 -9.54 13.95 25.08
N GLU A 284 -10.09 14.60 26.09
CA GLU A 284 -10.59 13.92 27.29
C GLU A 284 -11.96 13.28 27.02
N LEU A 285 -12.27 12.17 27.71
CA LEU A 285 -13.58 11.53 27.64
C LEU A 285 -14.70 12.54 27.96
N ASP A 286 -15.57 12.79 26.97
CA ASP A 286 -16.75 13.59 27.18
C ASP A 286 -17.78 12.79 27.99
N THR A 287 -17.88 13.10 29.27
CA THR A 287 -18.80 12.44 30.21
C THR A 287 -20.29 12.56 29.84
N ALA A 288 -20.67 13.51 28.97
CA ALA A 288 -22.05 13.69 28.53
C ALA A 288 -22.41 12.76 27.36
N THR A 289 -21.47 12.49 26.46
CA THR A 289 -21.67 11.64 25.28
C THR A 289 -21.07 10.24 25.44
N ASN A 290 -20.21 10.05 26.44
CA ASN A 290 -19.37 8.87 26.65
C ASN A 290 -18.47 8.55 25.45
N LEU A 291 -18.04 9.58 24.72
CA LEU A 291 -17.15 9.50 23.57
C LEU A 291 -15.86 10.27 23.84
N ILE A 292 -14.75 9.84 23.23
CA ILE A 292 -13.48 10.57 23.26
C ILE A 292 -13.44 11.42 21.98
N PRO A 293 -13.46 12.76 22.06
CA PRO A 293 -13.35 13.61 20.89
C PRO A 293 -11.93 13.53 20.30
N LEU A 294 -11.83 13.66 18.98
CA LEU A 294 -10.57 13.84 18.27
C LEU A 294 -10.44 15.30 17.87
N ASN A 295 -9.33 15.93 18.27
CA ASN A 295 -9.00 17.30 17.93
C ASN A 295 -7.95 17.29 16.83
N PHE A 296 -8.16 18.06 15.76
CA PHE A 296 -7.24 18.09 14.62
C PHE A 296 -6.42 19.37 14.65
N TYR A 297 -5.10 19.22 14.47
CA TYR A 297 -4.15 20.31 14.39
C TYR A 297 -3.37 20.17 13.09
N ILE A 298 -3.36 21.23 12.28
CA ILE A 298 -2.54 21.28 11.08
C ILE A 298 -1.25 21.99 11.45
N GLN A 299 -0.13 21.34 11.20
CA GLN A 299 1.17 21.94 11.15
C GLN A 299 1.49 22.16 9.67
N THR A 300 1.47 23.43 9.27
CA THR A 300 1.93 23.81 7.95
C THR A 300 3.45 23.88 7.97
N ASN A 301 4.10 23.19 7.04
CA ASN A 301 5.50 23.47 6.79
C ASN A 301 5.55 24.68 5.86
N GLU A 302 6.48 25.60 6.15
CA GLU A 302 6.82 26.67 5.22
C GLU A 302 8.20 26.29 4.68
N SER A 303 8.23 25.75 3.47
CA SER A 303 9.46 25.50 2.72
C SER A 303 10.32 26.77 2.63
N ASN A 304 11.64 26.60 2.76
CA ASN A 304 12.65 27.59 2.38
C ASN A 304 13.21 27.24 1.01
#